data_AF-A0A661QLX0-F1
#
_entry.id   AF-A0A661QLX0-F1
#
_cell.length_a   1.000
_cell.length_b   1.000
_cell.length_c   1.000
_cell.angle_alpha   90.00
_cell.angle_beta   90.00
_cell.angle_gamma   90.00
#
_symmetry.space_group_name_H-M   'P 1'
#
loop_
_entity.id
_entity.type
_entity.pdbx_description
1 polymer ?
#
loop_
_entity_poly.entity_id
_entity_poly.type
_entity_poly.pdbx_seq_one_letter_code
_entity_poly.pdbx_strand_id
1 'polypeptide(L)' 'MKLGLPGSGKEMNTLIDPRFGRCRYFMVIDPDTLSFQARENPFRTADRGAGIQAVSPDNQHNSHRAEFTI' A
#
# COMPACT_ATOMS: atom_id res chain seq x y z
N MET A 1 -0.74 4.94 14.96
CA MET A 1 -1.06 3.81 14.05
C MET A 1 -1.18 4.35 12.63
N LYS A 2 -0.99 3.55 11.59
CA LYS A 2 -1.15 4.01 10.20
C LYS A 2 -2.08 3.06 9.43
N LEU A 3 -2.92 3.61 8.55
CA LEU A 3 -3.90 2.88 7.75
C LEU A 3 -3.37 2.68 6.33
N GLY A 4 -3.41 1.45 5.82
CA GLY A 4 -3.02 1.12 4.45
C GLY A 4 -4.23 0.80 3.58
N LEU A 5 -4.49 1.57 2.52
CA LEU A 5 -5.64 1.37 1.63
C LEU A 5 -5.18 1.07 0.18
N PRO A 6 -5.77 0.08 -0.50
CA PRO A 6 -5.48 -0.16 -1.91
C PRO A 6 -6.17 0.88 -2.79
N GLY A 7 -5.40 1.54 -3.65
CA GLY A 7 -5.88 2.62 -4.52
C GLY A 7 -5.65 2.37 -5.99
N SER A 8 -6.56 2.89 -6.81
CA SER A 8 -6.45 2.91 -8.27
C SER A 8 -5.57 4.07 -8.80
N GLY A 9 -5.30 5.08 -7.97
CA GLY A 9 -4.44 6.22 -8.30
C GLY A 9 -3.68 6.78 -7.11
N LYS A 10 -2.97 7.89 -7.34
CA LYS A 10 -2.07 8.53 -6.38
C LYS A 10 -2.76 9.57 -5.48
N GLU A 11 -3.96 9.99 -5.85
CA GLU A 11 -4.68 11.07 -5.19
C GLU A 11 -5.54 10.55 -4.04
N MET A 12 -5.69 11.33 -2.96
CA MET A 12 -6.48 10.94 -1.78
C MET A 12 -7.95 10.65 -2.10
N ASN A 13 -8.49 11.22 -3.18
CA ASN A 13 -9.87 11.03 -3.64
C ASN A 13 -10.03 9.89 -4.67
N THR A 14 -8.98 9.12 -4.97
CA THR A 14 -9.11 8.03 -5.94
C THR A 14 -9.86 6.84 -5.39
N LEU A 15 -10.52 6.11 -6.30
CA LEU A 15 -11.29 4.93 -5.96
C LEU A 15 -10.39 3.85 -5.35
N ILE A 16 -10.93 3.16 -4.35
CA ILE A 16 -10.33 1.97 -3.76
C ILE A 16 -10.23 0.88 -4.84
N ASP A 17 -9.05 0.28 -5.00
CA ASP A 17 -8.88 -0.86 -5.92
C ASP A 17 -9.29 -2.15 -5.19
N PRO A 18 -10.31 -2.89 -5.67
CA PRO A 18 -10.76 -4.12 -5.02
C PRO A 18 -9.70 -5.24 -5.04
N ARG A 19 -8.69 -5.13 -5.90
CA ARG A 19 -7.64 -6.15 -6.05
C ARG A 19 -6.46 -5.79 -5.16
N PHE A 20 -6.58 -5.95 -3.85
CA PHE A 20 -5.54 -5.57 -2.89
C PHE A 20 -4.10 -5.92 -3.34
N GLY A 21 -3.80 -7.20 -3.62
CA GLY A 21 -2.44 -7.62 -3.99
C GLY A 21 -1.94 -7.10 -5.34
N ARG A 22 -2.84 -6.59 -6.19
CA ARG A 22 -2.53 -6.06 -7.53
C ARG A 22 -3.02 -4.64 -7.73
N CYS A 23 -3.31 -3.92 -6.65
CA CYS A 23 -3.67 -2.53 -6.73
C CYS A 23 -2.52 -1.76 -7.38
N ARG A 24 -2.82 -0.59 -7.94
CA ARG A 24 -1.77 0.24 -8.53
C ARG A 24 -0.94 0.94 -7.45
N TYR A 25 -1.60 1.39 -6.39
CA TYR A 25 -0.99 2.12 -5.29
C TYR A 25 -1.49 1.63 -3.93
N PHE A 26 -0.65 1.74 -2.90
CA PHE A 26 -1.01 1.68 -1.49
C PHE A 26 -0.99 3.09 -0.92
N MET A 27 -2.12 3.51 -0.38
CA MET A 27 -2.27 4.78 0.33
C MET A 27 -2.00 4.54 1.80
N VAL A 28 -1.01 5.22 2.35
CA VAL A 28 -0.71 5.22 3.78
C VAL A 28 -1.27 6.50 4.36
N ILE A 29 -2.18 6.36 5.31
CA ILE A 29 -2.85 7.46 6.00
C ILE A 29 -2.51 7.40 7.49
N ASP A 30 -2.07 8.52 8.03
CA ASP A 30 -1.94 8.72 9.46
C ASP A 30 -3.23 9.40 9.97
N PRO A 31 -4.08 8.71 10.74
CA PRO A 31 -5.36 9.26 11.19
C PRO A 31 -5.21 10.38 12.22
N ASP A 32 -4.06 10.46 12.90
CA ASP A 32 -3.80 11.46 13.95
C ASP A 32 -3.39 12.81 13.32
N THR A 33 -2.63 12.76 12.22
CA THR A 33 -2.14 13.96 11.52
C THR A 33 -2.86 14.25 10.20
N LEU A 34 -3.69 13.32 9.73
CA LEU A 34 -4.26 13.28 8.39
C LEU A 34 -3.21 13.31 7.27
N SER A 35 -1.96 12.93 7.58
CA SER A 35 -0.90 12.82 6.60
C SER A 35 -1.18 11.67 5.63
N PHE A 36 -0.98 11.93 4.35
CA PHE A 36 -1.26 10.98 3.26
C PHE A 36 -0.01 10.75 2.41
N GLN A 37 0.26 9.49 2.09
CA GLN A 37 1.32 9.11 1.15
C GLN A 37 0.86 7.94 0.27
N ALA A 38 0.86 8.15 -1.06
CA ALA A 38 0.64 7.07 -2.02
C ALA A 38 1.98 6.43 -2.44
N ARG A 39 2.06 5.10 -2.35
CA ARG A 39 3.20 4.28 -2.80
C ARG A 39 2.78 3.36 -3.94
N GLU A 40 3.56 3.28 -5.00
CA GLU A 40 3.28 2.35 -6.11
C GLU A 40 3.51 0.91 -5.66
N ASN A 41 2.66 -0.03 -6.12
CA ASN A 41 2.81 -1.46 -5.87
C ASN A 41 3.70 -2.10 -6.96
N PRO A 42 4.97 -2.43 -6.68
CA PRO A 42 5.85 -3.06 -7.67
C PRO A 42 5.43 -4.50 -7.98
N PHE A 43 4.69 -5.15 -7.09
CA PHE A 43 4.26 -6.55 -7.22
C PHE A 43 2.95 -6.72 -7.98
N ARG A 44 2.37 -5.63 -8.53
CA ARG A 44 1.08 -5.69 -9.25
C ARG A 44 1.10 -6.64 -10.45
N THR A 45 2.27 -6.79 -11.07
CA THR A 45 2.51 -7.68 -12.22
C THR A 45 3.10 -9.03 -11.81
N ALA A 46 3.16 -9.35 -10.52
CA ALA A 46 3.69 -10.63 -10.07
C ALA A 46 2.80 -11.80 -10.54
N ASP A 47 3.45 -12.81 -11.11
CA ASP A 47 2.79 -14.01 -11.64
C ASP A 47 2.05 -14.78 -10.52
N ARG A 48 2.65 -14.84 -9.32
CA ARG A 48 2.06 -15.48 -8.14
C ARG A 48 2.35 -14.72 -6.86
N GLY A 49 1.48 -14.90 -5.87
CA GLY A 49 1.69 -14.37 -4.53
C GLY A 49 1.69 -12.85 -4.42
N ALA A 50 1.08 -12.13 -5.38
CA ALA A 50 1.07 -10.66 -5.40
C ALA A 50 0.54 -10.04 -4.08
N GLY A 51 -0.47 -10.66 -3.46
CA GLY A 51 -0.99 -10.23 -2.15
C GLY A 51 -0.01 -10.38 -1.00
N ILE A 52 0.72 -11.50 -0.94
CA ILE A 52 1.74 -11.72 0.09
C ILE A 52 2.92 -10.78 -0.16
N GLN A 53 3.40 -10.69 -1.40
CA GLN A 53 4.52 -9.80 -1.72
C GLN A 53 4.20 -8.32 -1.46
N ALA A 54 2.95 -7.90 -1.65
CA ALA A 54 2.50 -6.55 -1.34
C ALA A 54 2.57 -6.16 0.15
N VAL A 55 2.46 -7.13 1.06
CA VAL A 55 2.51 -6.89 2.52
C VAL A 55 3.80 -7.36 3.15
N SER A 56 4.52 -8.26 2.48
CA SER A 56 5.81 -8.72 2.93
C SER A 56 6.74 -7.52 3.08
N PRO A 57 7.50 -7.44 4.18
CA PRO A 57 8.48 -6.39 4.36
C PRO A 57 9.50 -6.49 3.22
N ASP A 58 9.40 -5.56 2.27
CA ASP A 58 10.33 -5.46 1.16
C ASP A 58 11.72 -5.17 1.74
N ASN A 59 12.67 -6.06 1.50
CA ASN A 59 14.02 -6.00 2.05
C ASN A 59 14.87 -4.89 1.39
N GLN A 60 14.28 -4.10 0.48
CA GLN A 60 15.00 -3.08 -0.28
C GLN A 60 15.14 -1.72 0.42
N HIS A 61 14.39 -1.39 1.47
CA HIS A 61 14.66 -0.17 2.26
C HIS A 61 14.48 -0.43 3.75
N ASN A 62 15.62 -0.40 4.43
CA ASN A 62 15.79 -0.35 5.87
C ASN A 62 14.84 0.68 6.54
N SER A 63 14.53 0.43 7.81
CA SER A 63 13.77 1.29 8.73
C SER A 63 12.31 1.55 8.36
N HIS A 64 11.44 0.67 8.82
CA HIS A 64 10.22 0.92 9.61
C HIS A 64 9.33 -0.28 9.33
N ARG A 65 9.21 -1.16 10.33
CA ARG A 65 8.09 -2.11 10.39
C ARG A 65 6.83 -1.28 10.21
N ALA A 66 6.31 -1.35 9.00
CA ALA A 66 5.20 -0.56 8.59
C ALA A 66 4.00 -1.30 9.18
N GLU A 67 3.71 -1.01 10.45
CA GLU A 67 2.53 -1.48 11.17
C GLU A 67 1.30 -0.79 10.55
N PHE A 68 1.01 -1.16 9.32
CA PHE A 68 -0.18 -0.75 8.62
C PHE A 68 -1.23 -1.82 8.87
N THR A 69 -2.35 -1.41 9.44
CA THR A 69 -3.55 -2.25 9.42
C THR A 69 -4.20 -2.07 8.06
N ILE A 70 -4.51 -3.18 7.40
CA ILE A 70 -5.16 -3.28 6.10
C ILE A 70 -6.60 -3.71 6.29
#